data_AF-A0A9E0S773-F1
#
_entry.id   AF-A0A9E0S773-F1
#
_cell.length_a   1.000
_cell.length_b   1.000
_cell.length_c   1.000
_cell.angle_alpha   90.00
_cell.angle_beta   90.00
_cell.angle_gamma   90.00
#
_symmetry.space_group_name_H-M   'P 1'
#
loop_
_entity.id
_entity.type
_entity.pdbx_description
1 polymer ?
#
loop_
_entity_poly.entity_id
_entity_poly.type
_entity_poly.pdbx_seq_one_letter_code
_entity_poly.pdbx_strand_id
1 'polypeptide(L)'
;MEVTATAYNSLAYQTSSNPHITAFGDSLKPGLRYIAVSRNLLNEGLTHNTLVKVEGLEGTYLVKDKMNRRWKNKIDIYMGTDVKAARAWGRRKVNISYRVPILKDSSEVQND
;
A
#
# COMPACT_ATOMS: atom_id res chain seq x y z
N MET A 1 -4.31 -6.87 11.25
CA MET A 1 -4.33 -7.96 10.23
C MET A 1 -2.91 -8.34 9.89
N GLU A 2 -2.57 -9.63 9.92
CA GLU A 2 -1.23 -10.11 9.55
C GLU A 2 -1.07 -10.22 8.03
N VAL A 3 0.04 -9.70 7.49
CA VAL A 3 0.40 -9.80 6.06
C VAL A 3 1.87 -10.13 5.89
N THR A 4 2.24 -10.65 4.72
CA THR A 4 3.64 -10.65 4.28
C THR A 4 4.00 -9.27 3.75
N ALA A 5 5.00 -8.62 4.32
CA ALA A 5 5.57 -7.38 3.82
C ALA A 5 6.94 -7.62 3.17
N THR A 6 7.15 -6.97 2.03
CA THR A 6 8.47 -6.75 1.43
C THR A 6 8.71 -5.25 1.26
N ALA A 7 9.90 -4.88 0.83
CA ALA A 7 10.21 -3.51 0.46
C ALA A 7 10.83 -3.45 -0.94
N TYR A 8 10.50 -2.40 -1.67
CA TYR A 8 11.08 -2.09 -2.98
C TYR A 8 11.50 -0.62 -3.03
N ASN A 9 12.35 -0.30 -4.01
CA ASN A 9 12.82 1.05 -4.28
C ASN A 9 12.66 1.37 -5.77
N SER A 10 12.62 2.66 -6.11
CA SER A 10 12.71 3.12 -7.50
C SER A 10 14.17 3.43 -7.78
N LEU A 11 14.90 2.50 -8.40
CA LEU A 11 16.23 2.78 -8.91
C LEU A 11 16.14 3.28 -10.35
N ALA A 12 16.80 4.40 -10.64
CA ALA A 12 16.81 5.02 -11.97
C ALA A 12 17.27 4.06 -13.08
N TYR A 13 18.14 3.09 -12.77
CA TYR A 13 18.61 2.09 -13.74
C TYR A 13 17.59 0.99 -14.07
N GLN A 14 16.47 0.89 -13.34
CA GLN A 14 15.41 -0.10 -13.58
C GLN A 14 14.29 0.44 -14.49
N THR A 15 14.45 1.64 -15.06
CA THR A 15 13.37 2.28 -15.82
C THR A 15 13.61 2.34 -17.31
N SER A 16 12.90 1.50 -18.05
CA SER A 16 12.33 1.91 -19.33
C SER A 16 10.96 2.56 -19.04
N SER A 17 10.81 3.83 -19.46
CA SER A 17 9.58 4.64 -19.46
C SER A 17 8.85 4.83 -18.10
N ASN A 18 9.17 5.93 -17.42
CA ASN A 18 8.43 6.59 -16.32
C ASN A 18 8.16 5.79 -15.00
N PRO A 19 9.09 5.83 -14.02
CA PRO A 19 8.95 5.10 -12.74
C PRO A 19 7.93 5.73 -11.79
N HIS A 20 7.42 6.91 -12.15
CA HIS A 20 6.62 7.74 -11.26
C HIS A 20 5.13 7.47 -11.36
N ILE A 21 4.65 6.68 -12.32
CA ILE A 21 3.22 6.41 -12.52
C ILE A 21 2.86 5.03 -11.95
N THR A 22 1.98 4.99 -10.96
CA THR A 22 1.52 3.72 -10.35
C THR A 22 0.44 3.03 -11.20
N ALA A 23 0.06 1.78 -10.89
CA ALA A 23 -1.06 1.13 -11.60
C ALA A 23 -2.44 1.75 -11.30
N PHE A 24 -2.51 2.70 -10.36
CA PHE A 24 -3.67 3.57 -10.16
C PHE A 24 -3.57 4.92 -10.91
N GLY A 25 -2.47 5.17 -11.62
CA GLY A 25 -2.25 6.37 -12.41
C GLY A 25 -1.69 7.56 -11.64
N ASP A 26 -1.28 7.39 -10.38
CA ASP A 26 -0.73 8.47 -9.57
C ASP A 26 0.74 8.75 -9.89
N SER A 27 1.12 10.02 -9.81
CA SER A 27 2.53 10.41 -9.65
C SER A 27 3.00 10.23 -8.21
N LEU A 28 4.07 9.46 -8.00
CA LEU A 28 4.73 9.35 -6.70
C LEU A 28 5.40 10.68 -6.32
N LYS A 29 4.87 11.33 -5.28
CA LYS A 29 5.46 12.55 -4.69
C LYS A 29 6.53 12.20 -3.66
N PRO A 30 7.72 12.83 -3.70
CA PRO A 30 8.73 12.72 -2.65
C PRO A 30 8.17 13.09 -1.26
N GLY A 31 8.70 12.46 -0.21
CA GLY A 31 8.29 12.72 1.19
C GLY A 31 7.02 12.02 1.66
N LEU A 32 6.25 11.42 0.74
CA LEU A 32 5.11 10.57 1.09
C LEU A 32 5.50 9.09 1.08
N ARG A 33 4.80 8.32 1.90
CA ARG A 33 5.02 6.88 2.10
C ARG A 33 3.93 6.09 1.36
N TYR A 34 4.34 5.10 0.57
CA TYR A 34 3.43 4.37 -0.31
C TYR A 34 3.56 2.86 -0.13
N ILE A 35 2.47 2.15 -0.38
CA ILE A 35 2.45 0.69 -0.48
C ILE A 35 1.71 0.21 -1.73
N ALA A 36 2.15 -0.93 -2.23
CA ALA A 36 1.37 -1.79 -3.12
C ALA A 36 0.69 -2.89 -2.30
N VAL A 37 -0.54 -3.27 -2.65
CA VAL A 37 -1.29 -4.33 -1.95
C VAL A 37 -1.73 -5.44 -2.88
N SER A 38 -1.82 -6.68 -2.38
CA SER A 38 -2.41 -7.79 -3.13
C SER A 38 -3.91 -7.57 -3.38
N ARG A 39 -4.42 -8.18 -4.44
CA ARG A 39 -5.80 -7.89 -4.88
C ARG A 39 -6.88 -8.37 -3.91
N ASN A 40 -6.61 -9.42 -3.12
CA ASN A 40 -7.56 -9.82 -2.07
C ASN A 40 -7.67 -8.75 -0.97
N LEU A 41 -6.58 -8.04 -0.65
CA LEU A 41 -6.60 -6.95 0.33
C LEU A 41 -7.38 -5.74 -0.18
N LEU A 42 -7.40 -5.49 -1.50
CA LEU A 42 -8.29 -4.48 -2.08
C LEU A 42 -9.76 -4.81 -1.79
N ASN A 43 -10.14 -6.07 -1.93
CA ASN A 43 -11.52 -6.54 -1.66
C ASN A 43 -11.87 -6.47 -0.17
N GLU A 44 -10.87 -6.49 0.71
CA GLU A 44 -11.01 -6.32 2.17
C GLU A 44 -11.06 -4.83 2.58
N GLY A 45 -10.99 -3.90 1.63
CA GLY A 45 -11.14 -2.46 1.88
C GLY A 45 -9.84 -1.66 1.90
N LEU A 46 -8.68 -2.26 1.60
CA LEU A 46 -7.43 -1.53 1.40
C LEU A 46 -7.37 -0.92 0.00
N THR A 47 -8.40 -0.16 -0.38
CA THR A 47 -8.53 0.45 -1.69
C THR A 47 -7.56 1.61 -1.90
N HIS A 48 -7.62 2.23 -3.08
CA HIS A 48 -6.81 3.39 -3.42
C HIS A 48 -6.90 4.50 -2.36
N ASN A 49 -5.75 5.06 -1.96
CA ASN A 49 -5.59 6.08 -0.92
C ASN A 49 -5.96 5.64 0.51
N THR A 50 -6.25 4.37 0.76
CA THR A 50 -6.42 3.88 2.12
C THR A 50 -5.15 4.14 2.93
N LEU A 51 -5.33 4.71 4.13
CA LEU A 51 -4.27 4.96 5.09
C LEU A 51 -3.97 3.68 5.86
N VAL A 52 -2.70 3.27 5.85
CA VAL A 52 -2.22 2.04 6.47
C VAL A 52 -1.08 2.33 7.43
N LYS A 53 -1.17 1.77 8.63
CA LYS A 53 -0.05 1.67 9.59
C LYS A 53 0.55 0.28 9.47
N VAL A 54 1.87 0.22 9.46
CA VAL A 54 2.64 -1.02 9.42
C VAL A 54 3.39 -1.14 10.74
N GLU A 55 3.18 -2.24 11.46
CA GLU A 55 3.90 -2.50 12.70
C GLU A 55 5.41 -2.51 12.46
N GLY A 56 6.14 -1.81 13.34
CA GLY A 56 7.60 -1.66 13.23
C GLY A 56 8.07 -0.62 12.20
N LEU A 57 7.16 0.12 11.56
CA LEU A 57 7.51 1.25 10.69
C LEU A 57 6.79 2.52 11.11
N GLU A 58 7.51 3.63 11.04
CA GLU A 58 6.98 4.94 11.38
C GLU A 58 6.12 5.54 10.26
N GLY A 59 5.20 6.41 10.67
CA GLY A 59 4.35 7.16 9.74
C GLY A 59 3.15 6.39 9.25
N THR A 60 2.51 6.91 8.21
CA THR A 60 1.30 6.34 7.61
C THR A 60 1.55 6.20 6.11
N TYR A 61 1.16 5.06 5.56
CA TYR A 61 1.35 4.71 4.17
C TYR A 61 0.04 4.83 3.41
N LEU A 62 0.11 5.33 2.18
CA LEU A 62 -1.02 5.35 1.25
C LEU A 62 -0.96 4.15 0.32
N VAL A 63 -2.09 3.49 0.13
CA VAL A 63 -2.24 2.49 -0.92
C VAL A 63 -2.25 3.20 -2.28
N LYS A 64 -1.18 3.00 -3.04
CA LYS A 64 -0.96 3.65 -4.33
C LYS A 64 -0.75 2.70 -5.49
N ASP A 65 -0.67 1.40 -5.22
CA ASP A 65 -0.52 0.40 -6.28
C ASP A 65 -1.16 -0.95 -5.93
N LYS A 66 -1.37 -1.78 -6.94
CA LYS A 66 -1.89 -3.14 -6.80
C LYS A 66 -0.93 -4.16 -7.38
N MET A 67 -0.75 -5.25 -6.65
CA MET A 67 0.14 -6.33 -7.09
C MET A 67 -0.52 -7.24 -8.13
N ASN A 68 0.29 -8.07 -8.79
CA ASN A 68 -0.16 -9.17 -9.64
C ASN A 68 -1.06 -10.15 -8.83
N ARG A 69 -2.09 -10.74 -9.49
CA ARG A 69 -3.07 -11.69 -8.90
C ARG A 69 -2.45 -12.88 -8.18
N ARG A 70 -1.22 -13.29 -8.53
CA ARG A 70 -0.54 -14.43 -7.87
C ARG A 70 -0.25 -14.18 -6.39
N TRP A 71 -0.17 -12.93 -5.97
CA TRP A 71 0.12 -12.57 -4.58
C TRP A 71 -1.16 -12.50 -3.75
N LYS A 72 -1.08 -13.03 -2.52
CA LYS A 72 -2.17 -13.04 -1.54
C LYS A 72 -1.63 -12.60 -0.17
N ASN A 73 -2.44 -11.87 0.60
CA ASN A 73 -2.09 -11.35 1.93
C ASN A 73 -0.70 -10.70 1.96
N LYS A 74 -0.41 -9.88 0.94
CA LYS A 74 0.92 -9.33 0.72
C LYS A 74 0.86 -7.83 0.47
N ILE A 75 1.78 -7.11 1.11
CA ILE A 75 2.09 -5.71 0.80
C ILE A 75 3.53 -5.59 0.28
N ASP A 76 3.80 -4.49 -0.42
CA ASP A 76 5.15 -4.09 -0.83
C ASP A 76 5.36 -2.61 -0.50
N ILE A 77 6.41 -2.33 0.28
CA ILE A 77 6.62 -1.03 0.90
C ILE A 77 7.59 -0.23 0.05
N TYR A 78 7.15 0.95 -0.37
CA TYR A 78 8.01 1.87 -1.11
C TYR A 78 8.97 2.57 -0.16
N MET A 79 10.27 2.32 -0.33
CA MET A 79 11.34 2.94 0.47
C MET A 79 12.08 4.04 -0.29
N GLY A 80 11.48 4.61 -1.34
CA GLY A 80 12.10 5.67 -2.12
C GLY A 80 13.33 5.17 -2.88
N THR A 81 14.45 5.89 -2.73
CA THR A 81 15.76 5.56 -3.30
C THR A 81 16.69 4.86 -2.32
N ASP A 82 16.25 4.61 -1.08
CA ASP A 82 17.09 3.96 -0.06
C ASP A 82 17.13 2.44 -0.24
N VAL A 83 18.13 1.99 -0.99
CA VAL A 83 18.39 0.57 -1.25
C VAL A 83 18.79 -0.19 0.02
N LYS A 84 19.51 0.47 0.94
CA LYS A 84 19.99 -0.17 2.17
C LYS A 84 18.81 -0.46 3.10
N ALA A 85 17.89 0.48 3.26
CA ALA A 85 16.66 0.29 4.02
C ALA A 85 15.80 -0.84 3.45
N ALA A 86 15.61 -0.89 2.13
CA ALA A 86 14.83 -1.95 1.50
C ALA A 86 15.45 -3.36 1.72
N ARG A 87 16.79 -3.47 1.62
CA ARG A 87 17.51 -4.72 1.88
C ARG A 87 17.46 -5.14 3.34
N ALA A 88 17.67 -4.19 4.26
CA ALA A 88 17.60 -4.45 5.70
C ALA A 88 16.19 -4.85 6.14
N TRP A 89 15.16 -4.32 5.48
CA TRP A 89 13.78 -4.73 5.70
C TRP A 89 13.54 -6.19 5.28
N GLY A 90 13.91 -6.57 4.06
CA GLY A 90 13.72 -7.94 3.59
C GLY A 90 12.25 -8.38 3.54
N ARG A 91 12.01 -9.70 3.52
CA ARG A 91 10.66 -10.28 3.56
C ARG A 91 10.33 -10.70 4.99
N ARG A 92 9.22 -10.23 5.54
CA ARG A 92 8.78 -10.58 6.90
C ARG A 92 7.26 -10.54 7.03
N LYS A 93 6.74 -11.18 8.08
CA LYS A 93 5.34 -11.01 8.50
C LYS A 93 5.24 -9.79 9.41
N VAL A 94 4.17 -9.01 9.24
CA VAL A 94 3.87 -7.83 10.05
C VAL A 94 2.37 -7.70 10.26
N ASN A 95 1.96 -7.07 11.36
CA ASN A 95 0.60 -6.61 11.48
C ASN A 95 0.42 -5.24 10.82
N ILE A 96 -0.72 -5.07 10.16
CA ILE A 96 -1.18 -3.78 9.66
C ILE A 96 -2.53 -3.41 10.26
N SER A 97 -2.75 -2.10 10.39
CA SER A 97 -4.05 -1.50 10.68
C SER A 97 -4.37 -0.44 9.62
N TYR A 98 -5.64 -0.35 9.24
CA TYR A 98 -6.08 0.53 8.17
C TYR A 98 -7.50 1.02 8.45
N ARG A 99 -7.86 2.16 7.88
CA ARG A 99 -9.22 2.70 7.99
C ARG A 99 -9.99 2.36 6.74
N VAL A 100 -11.15 1.72 6.91
CA VAL A 100 -12.15 1.59 5.85
C VAL A 100 -13.18 2.70 6.00
N PRO A 101 -13.74 3.24 4.89
CA PRO A 101 -14.91 4.11 4.98
C PRO A 101 -16.02 3.36 5.73
N ILE A 102 -16.65 4.04 6.70
CA ILE A 102 -17.89 3.54 7.26
C ILE A 102 -18.93 3.68 6.15
N LEU A 103 -19.38 2.56 5.59
CA LEU A 103 -20.58 2.56 4.79
C LEU A 103 -21.71 2.93 5.76
N LYS A 104 -22.30 4.12 5.61
CA LYS A 104 -23.60 4.39 6.23
C LYS A 104 -24.55 3.39 5.57
N ASP A 105 -25.03 2.41 6.34
CA ASP A 105 -26.15 1.60 5.91
C ASP A 105 -27.30 2.55 5.56
N SER A 106 -27.90 2.36 4.38
CA SER A 106 -28.99 3.17 3.84
C SER A 106 -30.32 3.02 4.59
N SER A 107 -30.29 2.77 5.90
CA SER A 107 -31.45 2.75 6.77
C SER A 107 -31.60 4.08 7.53
N GLU A 108 -31.59 5.20 6.81
CA GLU A 108 -32.34 6.37 7.27
C GLU A 108 -33.78 6.15 6.81
N VAL A 109 -34.55 5.51 7.70
CA VAL A 109 -36.00 5.36 7.61
C VAL A 109 -36.59 6.75 7.42
N GLN A 110 -37.34 6.92 6.33
CA GLN A 110 -38.28 8.03 6.16
C GLN A 110 -39.22 8.04 7.37
N ASN A 111 -39.17 9.09 8.18
CA ASN A 111 -40.24 9.52 9.08
C ASN A 111 -40.07 11.03 9.29
N ASP A 112 -40.79 11.81 8.50
CA ASP A 112 -41.80 12.79 8.97
C ASP A 112 -42.50 13.44 7.75
#